data_AF-A0A2K3KW19-F1
#
_entry.id   AF-A0A2K3KW19-F1
#
_cell.length_a   1.000
_cell.length_b   1.000
_cell.length_c   1.000
_cell.angle_alpha   90.00
_cell.angle_beta   90.00
_cell.angle_gamma   90.00
#
_symmetry.space_group_name_H-M   'P 1'
#
loop_
_entity.id
_entity.type
_entity.pdbx_description
1 polymer ?
#
loop_
_entity_poly.entity_id
_entity_poly.type
_entity_poly.pdbx_seq_one_letter_code
_entity_poly.pdbx_strand_id
1 'polypeptide(L)'
;MDSDLKSAKSAYQNAKAEGNHREEARWANVIGDILKNRGEYVKALKWIKIDYDVSRKHLPEKHLLTTCQSLGEIYLRLERFDDALIFQ
;
A
#
# COMPACT_ATOMS: atom_id res chain seq x y z
N MET A 1 -5.88 -4.49 17.17
CA MET A 1 -6.52 -3.71 16.08
C MET A 1 -5.94 -2.31 15.95
N ASP A 2 -6.15 -1.33 16.84
CA ASP A 2 -5.57 0.03 16.67
C ASP A 2 -4.08 0.14 17.00
N SER A 3 -3.57 -0.73 17.88
CA SER A 3 -2.14 -0.84 18.16
C SER A 3 -1.33 -1.21 16.91
N ASP A 4 -1.88 -2.08 16.06
CA ASP A 4 -1.20 -2.61 14.87
C ASP A 4 -1.04 -1.52 13.81
N LEU A 5 -2.09 -0.72 13.58
CA LEU A 5 -2.05 0.41 12.66
C LEU A 5 -1.09 1.51 13.15
N LYS A 6 -1.08 1.78 14.46
CA LYS A 6 -0.18 2.78 15.06
C LYS A 6 1.28 2.32 14.94
N SER A 7 1.56 1.06 15.22
CA SER A 7 2.89 0.46 15.12
C SER A 7 3.39 0.46 13.68
N ALA A 8 2.54 0.06 12.72
CA ALA A 8 2.88 0.08 11.30
C ALA A 8 3.18 1.50 10.79
N LYS A 9 2.39 2.51 11.21
CA LYS A 9 2.67 3.91 10.89
C LYS A 9 3.98 4.41 11.48
N SER A 10 4.31 4.03 12.71
CA SER A 10 5.60 4.37 13.31
C SER A 10 6.76 3.76 12.53
N ALA A 11 6.63 2.49 12.15
CA ALA A 11 7.66 1.79 11.39
C ALA A 11 7.83 2.36 9.97
N TYR A 12 6.75 2.78 9.32
CA TYR A 12 6.79 3.54 8.07
C TYR A 12 7.60 4.85 8.23
N GLN A 13 7.34 5.65 9.27
CA GLN A 13 8.05 6.91 9.48
C GLN A 13 9.55 6.68 9.73
N ASN A 14 9.90 5.64 10.50
CA ASN A 14 11.30 5.29 10.74
C ASN A 14 12.00 4.87 9.44
N ALA A 15 11.39 3.98 8.65
CA ALA A 15 11.95 3.55 7.37
C ALA A 15 12.15 4.73 6.39
N LYS A 16 11.20 5.66 6.38
CA LYS A 16 11.30 6.88 5.57
C LYS A 16 12.43 7.81 6.05
N ALA A 17 12.58 7.98 7.35
CA ALA A 17 13.65 8.80 7.93
C ALA A 17 15.04 8.21 7.66
N GLU A 18 15.15 6.89 7.63
CA GLU A 18 16.38 6.14 7.32
C GLU A 18 16.67 6.07 5.81
N GLY A 19 15.75 6.51 4.94
CA GLY A 19 15.89 6.38 3.49
C GLY A 19 15.76 4.93 3.00
N ASN A 20 15.20 4.03 3.81
CA ASN A 20 14.99 2.63 3.44
C ASN A 20 13.71 2.49 2.61
N HIS A 21 13.80 2.74 1.30
CA HIS A 21 12.67 2.69 0.38
C HIS A 21 11.96 1.33 0.33
N ARG A 22 12.69 0.23 0.55
CA ARG A 22 12.09 -1.11 0.58
C ARG A 22 11.15 -1.26 1.77
N GLU A 23 11.60 -0.86 2.96
CA GLU A 23 10.78 -0.92 4.16
C GLU A 23 9.68 0.14 4.14
N GLU A 24 9.92 1.32 3.56
CA GLU A 24 8.91 2.35 3.34
C GLU A 24 7.72 1.80 2.53
N ALA A 25 8.00 1.20 1.37
CA ALA A 25 7.01 0.57 0.51
C ALA A 25 6.26 -0.57 1.24
N ARG A 26 7.01 -1.45 1.90
CA ARG A 26 6.44 -2.58 2.66
C ARG A 26 5.48 -2.12 3.75
N TRP A 27 5.87 -1.13 4.55
CA TRP A 27 5.00 -0.64 5.62
C TRP A 27 3.78 0.12 5.08
N ALA A 28 3.94 0.86 3.98
CA ALA A 28 2.80 1.48 3.31
C ALA A 28 1.78 0.42 2.83
N ASN A 29 2.26 -0.69 2.26
CA ASN A 29 1.41 -1.83 1.88
C ASN A 29 0.66 -2.41 3.08
N VAL A 30 1.37 -2.72 4.17
CA VAL A 30 0.78 -3.26 5.41
C VAL A 30 -0.29 -2.34 6.00
N ILE A 31 -0.03 -1.02 6.02
CA ILE A 31 -1.02 -0.04 6.49
C ILE A 31 -2.27 -0.06 5.60
N GLY A 32 -2.08 -0.12 4.28
CA GLY A 32 -3.16 -0.24 3.32
C GLY A 32 -3.99 -1.50 3.55
N ASP A 33 -3.35 -2.64 3.80
CA ASP A 33 -4.03 -3.92 4.05
C ASP A 33 -4.81 -3.92 5.36
N ILE A 34 -4.26 -3.35 6.45
CA ILE A 34 -5.00 -3.19 7.71
C ILE A 34 -6.27 -2.36 7.49
N LEU A 35 -6.17 -1.25 6.74
CA LEU A 35 -7.31 -0.39 6.43
C LEU A 35 -8.32 -1.07 5.51
N LYS A 36 -7.86 -1.84 4.51
CA LYS A 36 -8.69 -2.67 3.63
C LYS A 36 -9.51 -3.67 4.44
N ASN A 37 -8.87 -4.36 5.38
CA ASN A 37 -9.53 -5.34 6.25
C ASN A 37 -10.55 -4.71 7.21
N ARG A 38 -10.44 -3.40 7.48
CA ARG A 38 -11.42 -2.63 8.25
C ARG A 38 -12.56 -2.05 7.39
N GLY A 39 -12.54 -2.27 6.08
CA GLY A 39 -13.48 -1.64 5.14
C GLY A 39 -13.18 -0.17 4.82
N GLU A 40 -12.04 0.36 5.28
CA GLU A 40 -11.63 1.76 5.05
C GLU A 40 -10.94 1.92 3.68
N TYR A 41 -11.59 1.48 2.61
CA TYR A 41 -10.98 1.32 1.28
C TYR A 41 -10.38 2.60 0.69
N VAL A 42 -11.00 3.76 0.91
CA VAL A 42 -10.46 5.05 0.44
C VAL A 42 -9.14 5.39 1.15
N LYS A 43 -9.01 5.07 2.44
CA LYS A 43 -7.76 5.27 3.17
C LYS A 43 -6.74 4.22 2.78
N ALA A 44 -7.15 2.97 2.59
CA ALA A 44 -6.31 1.90 2.10
C ALA A 44 -5.68 2.27 0.74
N LEU A 45 -6.49 2.78 -0.19
CA LEU A 45 -6.04 3.20 -1.52
C LEU A 45 -4.92 4.24 -1.45
N LYS A 46 -5.03 5.22 -0.54
CA LYS A 46 -3.98 6.24 -0.36
C LYS A 46 -2.64 5.61 0.03
N TRP A 47 -2.65 4.61 0.90
CA TRP A 47 -1.44 3.95 1.36
C TRP A 47 -0.84 3.01 0.31
N ILE A 48 -1.67 2.24 -0.40
CA ILE A 48 -1.17 1.40 -1.50
C ILE A 48 -0.61 2.25 -2.65
N LYS A 49 -1.14 3.45 -2.90
CA LYS A 49 -0.53 4.38 -3.87
C LYS A 49 0.86 4.88 -3.45
N ILE A 50 1.08 5.08 -2.14
CA ILE A 50 2.42 5.42 -1.62
C ILE A 50 3.39 4.26 -1.87
N ASP A 51 2.99 3.03 -1.56
CA ASP A 51 3.76 1.83 -1.90
C ASP A 51 4.07 1.79 -3.41
N TYR A 52 3.06 2.00 -4.27
CA TYR A 52 3.24 1.95 -5.71
C TYR A 52 4.26 2.99 -6.20
N ASP A 53 4.17 4.23 -5.71
CA ASP A 53 5.08 5.29 -6.12
C ASP A 53 6.52 5.05 -5.65
N VAL A 54 6.71 4.53 -4.44
CA VAL A 54 8.04 4.19 -3.92
C VAL A 54 8.60 2.98 -4.67
N SER A 55 7.81 1.93 -4.81
CA SER A 55 8.19 0.70 -5.52
C SER A 55 8.58 0.99 -6.97
N ARG A 56 7.77 1.78 -7.70
CA ARG A 56 8.05 2.21 -9.08
C ARG A 56 9.33 3.01 -9.23
N LYS A 57 9.67 3.85 -8.26
CA LYS A 57 10.84 4.75 -8.35
C LYS A 57 12.14 4.11 -7.90
N HIS A 58 12.08 3.23 -6.89
CA HIS A 58 13.27 2.83 -6.14
C HIS A 58 13.49 1.31 -6.08
N LEU A 59 12.49 0.49 -6.41
CA LEU A 59 12.56 -0.96 -6.22
C LEU A 59 12.53 -1.72 -7.56
N PRO A 60 13.04 -2.96 -7.57
CA PRO A 60 12.89 -3.86 -8.72
C PRO A 60 11.42 -4.12 -9.07
N GLU A 61 11.16 -4.35 -10.36
CA GLU A 61 9.82 -4.52 -10.94
C GLU A 61 8.97 -5.60 -10.25
N LYS A 62 9.60 -6.65 -9.71
CA LYS A 62 8.91 -7.70 -8.94
C LYS A 62 8.07 -7.16 -7.78
N HIS A 63 8.50 -6.06 -7.15
CA HIS A 63 7.75 -5.42 -6.07
C HIS A 63 6.52 -4.66 -6.57
N LEU A 64 6.50 -4.18 -7.82
CA LEU A 64 5.31 -3.54 -8.38
C LEU A 64 4.16 -4.54 -8.55
N LEU A 65 4.45 -5.80 -8.93
CA LEU A 65 3.40 -6.80 -9.14
C LEU A 65 2.51 -6.98 -7.91
N THR A 66 3.14 -7.09 -6.73
CA THR A 66 2.41 -7.21 -5.46
C THR A 66 1.56 -5.98 -5.16
N THR A 67 2.07 -4.77 -5.45
CA THR A 67 1.34 -3.53 -5.20
C THR A 67 0.20 -3.33 -6.21
N CYS A 68 0.39 -3.71 -7.47
CA CYS A 68 -0.65 -3.70 -8.49
C CYS A 68 -1.81 -4.61 -8.05
N GLN A 69 -1.52 -5.83 -7.60
CA GLN A 69 -2.56 -6.72 -7.06
C GLN A 69 -3.35 -6.06 -5.92
N SER A 70 -2.67 -5.43 -4.95
CA SER A 70 -3.35 -4.70 -3.86
C SER A 70 -4.20 -3.53 -4.37
N LEU A 71 -3.76 -2.81 -5.41
CA LEU A 71 -4.55 -1.74 -6.04
C LEU A 71 -5.80 -2.31 -6.73
N GLY A 72 -5.65 -3.38 -7.51
CA GLY A 72 -6.76 -4.07 -8.17
C GLY A 72 -7.83 -4.50 -7.17
N GLU A 73 -7.43 -5.16 -6.09
CA GLU A 73 -8.34 -5.57 -5.00
C GLU A 73 -9.09 -4.37 -4.39
N ILE A 74 -8.39 -3.28 -4.09
CA ILE A 74 -9.02 -2.10 -3.50
C ILE A 74 -9.98 -1.43 -4.48
N TYR A 75 -9.63 -1.34 -5.76
CA TYR A 75 -10.51 -0.78 -6.78
C TYR A 75 -11.77 -1.64 -7.00
N LEU A 76 -11.64 -2.97 -6.96
CA LEU A 76 -12.80 -3.87 -6.96
C LEU A 76 -13.72 -3.61 -5.77
N ARG A 77 -13.17 -3.43 -4.56
CA ARG A 77 -13.95 -3.11 -3.34
C ARG A 77 -14.60 -1.73 -3.38
N LEU A 78 -14.06 -0.82 -4.19
CA LEU A 78 -14.62 0.52 -4.42
C LEU A 78 -15.57 0.57 -5.63
N GLU A 79 -15.85 -0.57 -6.28
CA GLU A 79 -16.66 -0.66 -7.52
C GLU A 79 -16.10 0.19 -8.67
N ARG A 80 -14.78 0.43 -8.64
CA ARG A 80 -14.04 1.15 -9.69
C ARG A 80 -13.44 0.16 -10.68
N PHE A 81 -14.30 -0.48 -11.45
CA PHE A 81 -13.92 -1.61 -12.30
C PHE A 81 -12.91 -1.24 -13.40
N ASP A 82 -13.05 -0.04 -13.99
CA ASP A 82 -12.11 0.44 -15.02
C ASP A 82 -10.69 0.56 -14.46
N ASP A 83 -10.55 1.06 -13.23
CA ASP A 83 -9.25 1.13 -12.56
C ASP A 83 -8.76 -0.27 -12.16
N ALA A 84 -9.65 -1.16 -11.70
CA ALA A 84 -9.27 -2.52 -11.32
C ALA A 84 -8.67 -3.31 -12.51
N LEU A 85 -9.24 -3.15 -13.71
CA LEU A 85 -8.74 -3.78 -14.94
C LEU A 85 -7.33 -3.32 -15.34
N ILE A 86 -6.90 -2.13 -14.91
CA ILE A 86 -5.55 -1.62 -15.15
C ILE A 86 -4.54 -2.32 -14.22
N PHE A 87 -4.96 -2.74 -13.03
CA PHE A 87 -4.09 -3.25 -11.97
C PHE A 87 -4.29 -4.76 -11.69
N GLN A 88 -4.61 -5.54 -12.71
CA GLN A 88 -4.81 -7.01 -12.66
C GLN A 88 -3.55 -7.82 -13.02
#